data_AF-W2C6H6-F1
#
_entry.id   AF-W2C6H6-F1
#
_cell.length_a   1.000
_cell.length_b   1.000
_cell.length_c   1.000
_cell.angle_alpha   90.00
_cell.angle_beta   90.00
_cell.angle_gamma   90.00
#
_symmetry.space_group_name_H-M   'P 1'
#
loop_
_entity.id
_entity.type
_entity.pdbx_description
1 polymer ?
#
loop_
_entity_poly.entity_id
_entity_poly.type
_entity_poly.pdbx_seq_one_letter_code
_entity_poly.pdbx_strand_id
1 'polypeptide(L)' 'MLSRKLHNSRVIDLERVDISINDILDEFLKVGMNRIIETAQLSAVDQFILSYFFEGITPLTTP' A
#
# COMPACT_ATOMS: atom_id res chain seq x y z
N MET A 1 -14.26 -1.54 -0.02
CA MET A 1 -13.33 -0.53 -0.56
C MET A 1 -11.94 -0.85 -0.04
N LEU A 2 -10.93 -0.89 -0.91
CA LEU A 2 -9.55 -1.26 -0.58
C LEU A 2 -8.97 -0.43 0.58
N SER A 3 -9.14 0.89 0.55
CA SER A 3 -8.67 1.80 1.62
C SER A 3 -9.15 1.41 3.02
N ARG A 4 -10.43 1.05 3.17
CA ARG A 4 -10.99 0.58 4.45
C ARG A 4 -10.38 -0.76 4.89
N LYS A 5 -10.08 -1.67 3.95
CA LYS A 5 -9.44 -2.95 4.26
C LYS A 5 -8.00 -2.75 4.74
N LEU A 6 -7.25 -1.85 4.09
CA LEU A 6 -5.89 -1.48 4.47
C LEU A 6 -5.85 -0.81 5.85
N HIS A 7 -6.77 0.13 6.11
CA HIS A 7 -6.86 0.75 7.43
C HIS A 7 -7.23 -0.27 8.53
N ASN A 8 -8.21 -1.14 8.26
CA ASN A 8 -8.62 -2.18 9.22
C ASN A 8 -7.53 -3.23 9.49
N SER A 9 -6.64 -3.49 8.53
CA SER A 9 -5.52 -4.42 8.74
C SER A 9 -4.42 -3.83 9.63
N ARG A 10 -4.47 -2.53 9.93
CA ARG A 10 -3.48 -1.77 10.70
C ARG A 10 -2.06 -1.88 10.13
N VAL A 11 -1.96 -2.25 8.86
CA VAL A 11 -0.66 -2.37 8.17
C VAL A 11 -0.13 -0.99 7.82
N ILE A 12 -1.01 -0.07 7.43
CA ILE A 12 -0.70 1.33 7.13
C ILE A 12 -1.84 2.19 7.66
N ASP A 13 -1.49 3.24 8.38
CA ASP A 13 -2.45 4.21 8.87
C ASP A 13 -2.65 5.35 7.86
N LEU A 14 -3.79 5.29 7.16
CA LEU A 14 -4.18 6.25 6.12
C LEU A 14 -4.79 7.54 6.66
N GLU A 15 -5.04 7.64 7.98
CA GLU A 15 -5.65 8.83 8.60
C GLU A 15 -4.60 9.76 9.24
N ARG A 16 -3.31 9.41 9.11
CA ARG A 16 -2.20 10.23 9.59
C ARG A 16 -2.12 11.54 8.84
N VAL A 17 -2.21 12.63 9.60
CA VAL A 17 -2.09 14.01 9.11
C VAL A 17 -0.70 14.60 9.34
N ASP A 18 0.17 13.87 10.05
CA ASP A 18 1.51 14.29 10.49
C ASP A 18 2.64 13.75 9.60
N ILE A 19 2.31 13.19 8.43
CA ILE A 19 3.26 12.54 7.51
C ILE A 19 3.17 13.16 6.11
N SER A 20 4.32 13.27 5.42
CA SER A 20 4.32 13.73 4.03
C SER A 20 3.87 12.62 3.07
N ILE A 21 3.44 13.00 1.87
CA ILE A 21 3.07 12.03 0.83
C ILE A 21 4.26 11.13 0.48
N ASN A 22 5.47 11.68 0.39
CA ASN A 22 6.65 10.86 0.04
C ASN A 22 6.97 9.85 1.15
N ASP A 23 6.87 10.26 2.42
CA ASP A 23 7.17 9.37 3.54
C ASP A 23 6.15 8.22 3.65
N ILE A 24 4.86 8.49 3.40
CA ILE A 24 3.85 7.42 3.41
C ILE A 24 4.04 6.48 2.21
N LEU A 25 4.42 6.99 1.03
CA LEU A 25 4.76 6.15 -0.12
C LEU A 25 5.98 5.26 0.17
N ASP A 26 7.00 5.80 0.81
CA ASP A 26 8.16 5.02 1.28
C ASP A 26 7.73 3.95 2.31
N GLU A 27 6.78 4.25 3.19
CA GLU A 27 6.20 3.29 4.12
C GLU A 27 5.48 2.15 3.37
N PHE A 28 4.68 2.47 2.34
CA PHE A 28 4.08 1.47 1.45
C PHE A 28 5.14 0.56 0.80
N LEU A 29 6.22 1.15 0.26
CA LEU A 29 7.31 0.40 -0.36
C LEU A 29 8.07 -0.49 0.65
N LYS A 30 8.32 0.03 1.86
CA LYS A 30 9.00 -0.71 2.95
C LYS A 30 8.16 -1.88 3.46
N VAL A 31 6.85 -1.69 3.63
CA VAL A 31 5.93 -2.77 4.04
C VAL A 31 5.84 -3.81 2.92
N GLY A 32 5.72 -3.36 1.68
CA GLY A 32 5.64 -4.20 0.50
C GLY A 32 4.25 -4.81 0.26
N MET A 33 3.97 -5.08 -1.02
CA MET A 33 2.67 -5.56 -1.48
C MET A 33 2.27 -6.91 -0.84
N ASN A 34 3.20 -7.87 -0.77
CA ASN A 34 2.90 -9.22 -0.26
C ASN A 34 2.42 -9.19 1.19
N ARG A 35 3.08 -8.39 2.04
CA ARG A 35 2.71 -8.21 3.45
C ARG A 35 1.30 -7.65 3.57
N ILE A 36 0.94 -6.69 2.73
CA ILE A 36 -0.40 -6.09 2.70
C ILE A 36 -1.45 -7.14 2.29
N ILE A 37 -1.18 -7.94 1.26
CA ILE A 37 -2.09 -9.01 0.79
C ILE A 37 -2.35 -10.02 1.90
N GLU A 38 -1.30 -10.50 2.57
CA GLU A 38 -1.39 -11.48 3.66
C GLU A 38 -2.23 -10.97 4.84
N THR A 39 -2.09 -9.69 5.18
CA THR A 39 -2.68 -9.13 6.40
C THR A 39 -4.08 -8.56 6.20
N ALA A 40 -4.41 -8.07 4.99
CA ALA A 40 -5.65 -7.34 4.72
C ALA A 40 -6.77 -8.18 4.07
N GLN A 41 -6.60 -9.49 3.91
CA GLN A 41 -7.59 -10.41 3.30
C GLN A 41 -8.19 -9.84 2.01
N LEU A 42 -7.30 -9.46 1.08
CA LEU A 42 -7.67 -8.78 -0.15
C LEU A 42 -8.28 -9.77 -1.16
N SER A 43 -9.40 -9.38 -1.78
CA SER A 43 -9.96 -10.12 -2.92
C SER A 43 -9.09 -9.97 -4.16
N ALA A 44 -9.30 -10.78 -5.20
CA ALA A 44 -8.55 -10.68 -6.45
C ALA A 44 -8.60 -9.26 -7.08
N VAL A 45 -9.76 -8.58 -6.99
CA VAL A 45 -9.91 -7.20 -7.48
C VAL A 45 -9.11 -6.22 -6.62
N ASP A 46 -9.11 -6.40 -5.30
CA ASP A 46 -8.32 -5.56 -4.39
C ASP A 46 -6.82 -5.72 -4.64
N GLN A 47 -6.36 -6.95 -4.88
CA GLN A 47 -4.96 -7.26 -5.20
C GLN A 47 -4.53 -6.62 -6.53
N PHE A 48 -5.41 -6.63 -7.54
CA PHE A 48 -5.17 -5.97 -8.82
C PHE A 48 -5.04 -4.45 -8.68
N ILE A 49 -5.92 -3.82 -7.90
CA ILE A 49 -5.81 -2.36 -7.63
C ILE A 49 -4.51 -2.07 -6.88
N LEU A 50 -4.16 -2.92 -5.90
CA LEU A 50 -2.93 -2.77 -5.13
C LEU A 50 -1.68 -2.94 -6.01
N SER A 51 -1.67 -3.87 -6.95
CA SER A 51 -0.53 -4.06 -7.85
C SER A 51 -0.33 -2.85 -8.77
N TYR A 52 -1.40 -2.29 -9.32
CA TYR A 52 -1.34 -1.06 -10.11
C TYR A 52 -0.84 0.14 -9.30
N PHE A 53 -1.26 0.24 -8.03
CA PHE A 53 -0.75 1.27 -7.13
C PHE A 53 0.76 1.11 -6.91
N PHE A 54 1.23 -0.10 -6.57
CA PHE A 54 2.65 -0.36 -6.36
C PHE A 54 3.49 -0.11 -7.62
N GLU A 55 3.00 -0.46 -8.81
CA GLU A 55 3.66 -0.13 -10.08
C GLU A 55 3.84 1.38 -10.25
N GLY A 56 2.82 2.18 -9.90
CA GLY A 56 2.86 3.63 -10.03
C GLY A 56 3.75 4.35 -9.02
N ILE A 57 4.02 3.74 -7.86
CA ILE A 57 4.84 4.36 -6.79
C ILE A 57 6.25 3.76 -6.70
N THR A 58 6.50 2.62 -7.34
CA THR A 58 7.82 2.01 -7.38
C THR A 58 8.71 2.86 -8.28
N PRO A 59 9.83 3.39 -7.77
CA PRO A 59 10.77 4.14 -8.60
C PRO A 59 11.23 3.25 -9.76
N LEU A 60 11.22 3.78 -10.98
CA LEU A 60 11.87 3.15 -12.11
C LEU A 60 13.36 3.05 -11.78
N THR A 61 13.82 1.90 -11.28
CA THR A 61 15.24 1.59 -11.20
C THR A 61 15.75 1.51 -12.63
N THR A 62 16.25 2.64 -13.13
CA THR A 62 17.12 2.64 -14.30
C THR A 62 18.39 1.92 -13.87
N PRO A 63 18.78 0.82 -14.54
CA PRO A 63 19.98 0.06 -14.19
C PRO A 63 21.25 0.91 -14.30
#